data_AF-A0A7V7CXM1-F1
#
_entry.id   AF-A0A7V7CXM1-F1
#
_cell.length_a   1.000
_cell.length_b   1.000
_cell.length_c   1.000
_cell.angle_alpha   90.00
_cell.angle_beta   90.00
_cell.angle_gamma   90.00
#
_symmetry.space_group_name_H-M   'P 1'
#
loop_
_entity.id
_entity.type
_entity.pdbx_description
1 polymer ?
#
loop_
_entity_poly.entity_id
_entity_poly.type
_entity_poly.pdbx_seq_one_letter_code
_entity_poly.pdbx_strand_id
1 'polypeptide(L)' 'MSNLAYGVQYATRDSADSIEEWLSEHCAGDWDLRLADIDEKNSRKKFAVYFERETDKAAFKAAFTPDKR' A
#
# COMPACT_ATOMS: atom_id res chain seq x y z
N MET A 1 -8.67 -19.33 0.78
CA MET A 1 -7.53 -18.54 1.32
C MET A 1 -6.89 -17.88 0.13
N SER A 2 -7.08 -16.58 -0.03
CA SER A 2 -6.52 -15.82 -1.14
C SER A 2 -5.00 -15.72 -0.98
N ASN A 3 -4.26 -15.96 -2.06
CA ASN A 3 -2.80 -15.98 -2.02
C ASN A 3 -2.24 -14.59 -2.35
N LEU A 4 -1.95 -13.81 -1.32
CA LEU A 4 -1.41 -12.46 -1.46
C LEU A 4 0.10 -12.49 -1.73
N ALA A 5 0.48 -12.92 -2.93
CA ALA A 5 1.87 -13.17 -3.30
C ALA A 5 2.68 -11.89 -3.56
N TYR A 6 2.02 -10.76 -3.79
CA TYR A 6 2.66 -9.53 -4.25
C TYR A 6 2.71 -8.47 -3.16
N GLY A 7 3.82 -8.39 -2.42
CA GLY A 7 4.03 -7.36 -1.39
C GLY A 7 4.72 -6.09 -1.91
N VAL A 8 4.38 -4.94 -1.30
CA VAL A 8 5.12 -3.67 -1.40
C VAL A 8 5.15 -2.98 -0.03
N GLN A 9 6.29 -2.38 0.30
CA GLN A 9 6.40 -1.51 1.47
C GLN A 9 6.58 -0.06 1.01
N TYR A 10 5.92 0.85 1.69
CA TYR A 10 6.06 2.28 1.44
C TYR A 10 5.87 3.08 2.73
N ALA A 11 6.43 4.29 2.75
CA ALA A 11 6.29 5.21 3.86
C ALA A 11 5.43 6.38 3.39
N THR A 12 4.36 6.67 4.13
CA THR A 12 3.49 7.81 3.86
C THR A 12 3.18 8.58 5.14
N ARG A 13 2.67 9.80 4.97
CA ARG A 13 2.04 10.59 6.03
C ARG A 13 0.52 10.39 6.05
N ASP A 14 -0.04 9.76 5.02
CA ASP A 14 -1.46 9.48 4.91
C ASP A 14 -1.92 8.48 5.98
N SER A 15 -3.21 8.55 6.33
CA SER A 15 -3.86 7.58 7.22
C SER A 15 -4.09 6.26 6.51
N ALA A 16 -4.21 5.18 7.30
CA ALA A 16 -4.60 3.87 6.80
C ALA A 16 -5.92 3.95 6.03
N ASP A 17 -6.90 4.70 6.54
CA ASP A 17 -8.22 4.86 5.92
C ASP A 17 -8.15 5.36 4.47
N SER A 18 -7.32 6.38 4.18
CA SER A 18 -7.16 6.90 2.82
C SER A 18 -6.52 5.89 1.87
N ILE A 19 -5.67 5.02 2.41
CA ILE A 19 -5.03 3.95 1.64
C ILE A 19 -6.04 2.84 1.37
N GLU A 20 -6.81 2.43 2.38
CA GLU A 20 -7.86 1.42 2.25
C GLU A 20 -8.95 1.86 1.27
N GLU A 21 -9.34 3.13 1.31
CA GLU A 21 -10.27 3.72 0.34
C GLU A 21 -9.74 3.55 -1.09
N TRP A 22 -8.50 3.98 -1.36
CA TRP A 22 -7.87 3.81 -2.68
C TRP A 22 -7.78 2.33 -3.09
N LEU A 23 -7.39 1.44 -2.18
CA LEU A 23 -7.28 0.00 -2.44
C LEU A 23 -8.65 -0.59 -2.82
N SER A 24 -9.71 -0.17 -2.13
CA SER A 24 -11.07 -0.65 -2.39
C SER A 24 -11.62 -0.21 -3.75
N GLU A 25 -11.22 0.95 -4.26
CA GLU A 25 -11.68 1.49 -5.54
C GLU A 25 -10.85 1.00 -6.74
N HIS A 26 -9.56 0.73 -6.53
CA HIS A 26 -8.61 0.46 -7.61
C HIS A 26 -8.12 -0.99 -7.70
N CYS A 27 -8.28 -1.80 -6.66
CA CYS A 27 -7.87 -3.22 -6.70
C CYS A 27 -9.02 -4.11 -7.17
N ALA A 28 -8.71 -5.05 -8.06
CA ALA A 28 -9.68 -5.99 -8.60
C ALA A 28 -9.60 -7.37 -7.94
N GLY A 29 -8.53 -7.65 -7.19
CA GLY A 29 -8.39 -8.84 -6.35
C GLY A 29 -8.33 -8.50 -4.85
N ASP A 30 -8.06 -9.51 -4.04
CA ASP A 30 -7.88 -9.33 -2.60
C ASP A 30 -6.60 -8.56 -2.28
N TRP A 31 -6.66 -7.77 -1.21
CA TRP A 31 -5.54 -7.00 -0.67
C TRP A 31 -5.51 -7.07 0.86
N ASP A 32 -4.32 -6.85 1.43
CA ASP A 32 -4.10 -6.79 2.88
C ASP A 32 -3.15 -5.64 3.20
N LEU A 33 -3.63 -4.67 3.98
CA LEU A 33 -2.87 -3.53 4.45
C LEU A 33 -2.40 -3.79 5.88
N ARG A 34 -1.08 -3.75 6.10
CA ARG A 34 -0.48 -3.87 7.43
C ARG A 34 0.38 -2.67 7.76
N LEU A 35 0.18 -2.11 8.95
CA LEU A 35 1.13 -1.16 9.50
C LEU A 35 2.42 -1.91 9.87
N ALA A 36 3.51 -1.59 9.19
CA ALA A 36 4.81 -2.23 9.40
C ALA A 36 5.66 -1.49 10.43
N ASP A 37 5.59 -0.15 10.44
CA ASP A 37 6.37 0.68 11.36
C ASP A 37 5.76 2.09 11.49
N ILE A 38 6.11 2.80 12.55
CA ILE A 38 5.82 4.23 12.71
C ILE A 38 7.14 4.94 13.04
N ASP A 39 7.59 5.79 12.13
CA ASP A 39 8.70 6.70 12.41
C ASP A 39 8.17 7.87 13.25
N GLU A 40 8.27 7.72 14.57
CA GLU A 40 7.86 8.73 15.56
C GLU A 40 8.61 10.06 15.41
N LYS A 41 9.81 10.06 14.81
CA LYS A 41 10.60 11.29 14.62
C LYS A 41 10.10 12.15 13.47
N ASN A 42 9.60 11.51 12.41
CA ASN A 42 9.12 12.19 11.20
C ASN A 42 7.60 12.15 11.02
N SER A 43 6.88 11.57 11.98
CA SER A 43 5.45 11.25 11.91
C SER A 43 5.06 10.54 10.62
N ARG A 44 5.93 9.64 10.13
CA ARG A 44 5.70 8.86 8.91
C ARG A 44 5.34 7.43 9.28
N LYS A 45 4.25 6.94 8.72
CA LYS A 45 3.82 5.56 8.90
C LYS A 45 4.37 4.73 7.73
N LYS A 46 4.95 3.59 8.05
CA LYS A 46 5.38 2.61 7.06
C LYS A 46 4.33 1.53 6.97
N PHE A 47 3.73 1.38 5.81
CA PHE A 47 2.74 0.35 5.54
C PHE A 47 3.33 -0.71 4.59
N ALA A 48 2.93 -1.95 4.82
CA ALA A 48 3.14 -3.08 3.94
C ALA A 48 1.80 -3.49 3.35
N VAL A 49 1.67 -3.41 2.03
CA VAL A 49 0.46 -3.83 1.31
C VAL A 49 0.78 -5.11 0.55
N TYR A 50 -0.08 -6.10 0.69
CA TYR A 50 -0.01 -7.35 -0.04
C TYR A 50 -1.20 -7.44 -0.99
N PHE A 51 -0.93 -7.85 -2.22
CA PHE A 51 -1.92 -7.97 -3.28
C PHE A 51 -1.98 -9.41 -3.77
N GLU A 52 -3.18 -9.85 -4.12
CA GLU A 52 -3.38 -11.10 -4.86
C GLU A 52 -2.82 -10.99 -6.28
N ARG A 53 -2.93 -9.81 -6.91
CA ARG A 53 -2.57 -9.58 -8.31
C ARG A 53 -1.36 -8.67 -8.44
N GLU A 54 -0.49 -9.01 -9.38
CA GLU A 54 0.68 -8.19 -9.71
C GLU A 54 0.28 -6.83 -10.30
N THR A 55 -0.81 -6.79 -11.07
CA THR A 55 -1.37 -5.58 -11.67
C THR A 55 -1.78 -4.56 -10.63
N ASP A 56 -2.39 -5.03 -9.53
CA ASP A 56 -2.89 -4.18 -8.45
C ASP A 56 -1.71 -3.58 -7.68
N LYS A 57 -0.67 -4.38 -7.44
CA LYS A 57 0.62 -3.89 -6.92
C LYS A 57 1.26 -2.85 -7.83
N ALA A 58 1.24 -3.07 -9.14
CA ALA A 58 1.84 -2.14 -10.10
C ALA A 58 1.10 -0.80 -10.13
N ALA A 59 -0.24 -0.82 -10.12
CA ALA A 59 -1.08 0.37 -10.01
C ALA A 59 -0.81 1.12 -8.70
N PHE A 60 -0.73 0.39 -7.58
CA PHE A 60 -0.42 0.98 -6.27
C PHE A 60 0.96 1.64 -6.26
N LYS A 61 1.98 0.96 -6.81
CA LYS A 61 3.31 1.57 -6.94
C LYS A 61 3.29 2.83 -7.79
N ALA A 62 2.54 2.86 -8.89
CA ALA A 62 2.44 4.04 -9.74
C ALA A 62 1.75 5.22 -9.02
N ALA A 63 0.77 4.95 -8.16
CA ALA A 63 0.05 5.98 -7.39
C ALA A 63 0.85 6.51 -6.18
N PHE A 64 1.55 5.64 -5.45
CA PHE A 64 2.18 5.96 -4.17
C PHE A 64 3.71 6.12 -4.21
N THR A 65 4.37 5.83 -5.34
CA THR A 65 5.80 6.14 -5.48
C THR A 65 5.92 7.58 -5.97
N PRO A 66 6.57 8.49 -5.21
CA PRO A 66 6.84 9.82 -5.71
C PRO A 66 7.81 9.70 -6.90
N ASP A 67 7.32 10.05 -8.09
CA ASP A 67 8.13 10.27 -9.27
C ASP A 67 9.21 11.29 -8.89
N LYS A 68 10.47 10.86 -8.89
CA LYS A 68 11.60 11.80 -8.83
C LYS A 68 11.62 12.55 -10.16
N ARG A 69 10.93 13.69 -10.24
CA ARG A 69 11.13 14.71 -11.26
C ARG A 69 11.47 16.04 -10.63
#